data_AF-X1QEJ2-F1
#
_entry.id   AF-X1QEJ2-F1
#
_cell.length_a   1.000
_cell.length_b   1.000
_cell.length_c   1.000
_cell.angle_alpha   90.00
_cell.angle_beta   90.00
_cell.angle_gamma   90.00
#
_symmetry.space_group_name_H-M   'P 1'
#
loop_
_entity.id
_entity.type
_entity.pdbx_description
1 polymer ?
#
loop_
_entity_poly.entity_id
_entity_poly.type
_entity_poly.pdbx_seq_one_letter_code
_entity_poly.pdbx_strand_id
1 'polypeptide(L)'
;MIQKESIVNLLLSYPDMGYQEIGDIVGCSRQNVYKIAKGTGLIRDAKPRNYRSDVTVECGLELYHQDLLVKDIAQALSCSVATVRSRLRAAGISKSECYSRSMKLDWRGDPKIRAVARRPNDRQQE
;
A
#
# COMPACT_ATOMS: atom_id res chain seq x y z
N MET A 1 24.99 -20.55 22.42
CA MET A 1 24.46 -21.06 21.14
C MET A 1 23.05 -20.53 20.99
N ILE A 2 22.78 -19.75 19.94
CA ILE A 2 21.41 -19.34 19.61
C ILE A 2 20.67 -20.60 19.14
N GLN A 3 19.60 -20.96 19.82
CA GLN A 3 18.81 -22.13 19.45
C GLN A 3 17.94 -21.78 18.24
N LYS A 4 18.26 -22.39 17.09
CA LYS A 4 17.47 -22.29 15.84
C LYS A 4 15.98 -22.53 16.09
N GLU A 5 15.67 -23.44 17.01
CA GLU A 5 14.32 -23.80 17.44
C GLU A 5 13.54 -22.63 18.05
N SER A 6 14.19 -21.79 18.86
CA SER A 6 13.53 -20.60 19.44
C SER A 6 13.08 -19.62 18.35
N ILE A 7 13.90 -19.43 17.31
CA ILE A 7 13.55 -18.56 16.17
C ILE A 7 12.39 -19.15 15.37
N VAL A 8 12.39 -20.46 15.13
CA VAL A 8 11.30 -21.14 14.41
C VAL A 8 9.99 -21.08 15.20
N ASN A 9 10.03 -21.32 16.51
CA ASN A 9 8.84 -21.23 17.36
C ASN A 9 8.25 -19.81 17.38
N LEU A 10 9.09 -18.77 17.44
CA LEU A 10 8.63 -17.38 17.34
C LEU A 10 8.04 -17.06 15.96
N LEU A 11 8.65 -17.58 14.88
CA LEU A 11 8.13 -17.42 13.52
C LEU A 11 6.77 -18.09 13.33
N LEU A 12 6.48 -19.18 14.04
CA LEU A 12 5.18 -19.86 14.00
C LEU A 12 4.15 -19.18 14.90
N SER A 13 4.57 -18.69 16.08
CA SER A 13 3.66 -18.10 17.06
C SER A 13 3.19 -16.69 16.70
N TYR A 14 4.03 -15.92 16.01
CA TYR A 14 3.77 -14.51 15.68
C TYR A 14 3.95 -14.24 14.19
N PRO A 15 2.95 -14.53 13.33
CA PRO A 15 3.06 -14.37 11.88
C PRO A 15 3.27 -12.91 11.44
N ASP A 16 2.76 -11.94 12.21
CA ASP A 16 2.82 -10.51 11.85
C ASP A 16 4.12 -9.80 12.23
N MET A 17 4.96 -10.45 13.04
CA MET A 17 6.19 -9.85 13.56
C MET A 17 7.27 -9.68 12.47
N GLY A 18 8.12 -8.66 12.56
CA GLY A 18 9.24 -8.47 11.65
C GLY A 18 10.44 -9.36 12.01
N TYR A 19 11.29 -9.68 11.02
CA TYR A 19 12.57 -10.35 11.29
C TYR A 19 13.50 -9.53 12.20
N GLN A 20 13.32 -8.20 12.24
CA GLN A 20 14.07 -7.32 13.12
C GLN A 20 13.64 -7.54 14.57
N GLU A 21 12.34 -7.47 14.85
CA GLU A 21 11.77 -7.67 16.19
C GLU A 21 12.08 -9.07 16.75
N ILE A 22 11.97 -10.10 15.91
CA ILE A 22 12.38 -11.47 16.28
C ILE A 22 13.88 -11.54 16.58
N GLY A 23 14.70 -10.80 15.82
CA GLY A 23 16.13 -10.67 16.06
C GLY A 23 16.40 -10.00 17.41
N ASP A 24 15.69 -8.93 17.72
CA ASP A 24 15.85 -8.16 18.96
C ASP A 24 15.46 -9.00 20.18
N ILE A 25 14.40 -9.83 20.09
CA ILE A 25 13.98 -10.76 21.15
C ILE A 25 15.03 -11.85 21.42
N VAL A 26 15.59 -12.43 20.35
CA VAL A 26 16.53 -13.57 20.46
C VAL A 26 17.98 -13.10 20.62
N GLY A 27 18.26 -11.80 20.49
CA GLY A 27 19.62 -11.25 20.50
C GLY A 27 20.40 -11.59 19.23
N CYS A 28 19.73 -11.69 18.09
CA CYS A 28 20.29 -12.05 16.79
C CYS A 28 20.19 -10.93 15.78
N SER A 29 21.13 -10.90 14.83
CA SER A 29 20.99 -10.01 13.68
C SER A 29 19.80 -10.43 12.81
N ARG A 30 19.09 -9.45 12.26
CA ARG A 30 18.01 -9.64 11.27
C ARG A 30 18.40 -10.59 10.13
N GLN A 31 19.65 -10.52 9.69
CA GLN A 31 20.20 -11.36 8.62
C GLN A 31 20.25 -12.84 9.02
N ASN A 32 20.57 -13.13 10.28
CA ASN A 32 20.61 -14.50 10.79
C ASN A 32 19.19 -15.10 10.86
N VAL A 33 18.23 -14.32 11.36
CA VAL A 33 16.81 -14.70 11.37
C VAL A 33 16.31 -15.02 9.96
N TYR A 34 16.64 -14.17 8.98
CA TYR A 34 16.28 -14.40 7.57
C TYR A 34 16.92 -15.68 7.00
N LYS A 35 18.20 -15.96 7.30
CA LYS A 35 18.88 -17.19 6.87
C LYS A 35 18.17 -18.44 7.41
N ILE A 36 17.78 -18.41 8.68
CA ILE A 36 17.08 -19.51 9.32
C ILE A 36 15.69 -19.69 8.70
N ALA A 37 14.91 -18.62 8.59
CA ALA A 37 13.58 -18.63 7.97
C ALA A 37 13.63 -19.20 6.54
N LYS A 38 14.59 -18.74 5.73
CA LYS A 38 14.84 -19.23 4.37
C LYS A 38 15.22 -20.71 4.35
N GLY A 39 16.07 -21.16 5.26
CA GLY A 39 16.45 -22.58 5.39
C GLY A 39 15.30 -23.49 5.84
N THR A 40 14.27 -22.93 6.48
CA THR A 40 13.07 -23.66 6.94
C THR A 40 11.85 -23.47 6.04
N GLY A 41 11.95 -22.69 4.97
CA GLY A 41 10.83 -22.39 4.06
C GLY A 41 9.80 -21.39 4.60
N LEU A 42 10.00 -20.81 5.79
CA LEU A 42 9.11 -19.82 6.43
C LEU A 42 9.41 -18.39 5.93
N ILE A 43 9.53 -18.22 4.61
CA ILE A 43 9.84 -16.92 4.02
C ILE A 43 8.59 -16.03 4.09
N ARG A 44 8.67 -14.97 4.89
CA ARG A 44 7.72 -13.87 4.89
C ARG A 44 8.00 -12.92 3.73
N ASP A 45 6.93 -12.44 3.12
CA ASP A 45 7.00 -11.39 2.11
C ASP A 45 7.55 -10.11 2.73
N ALA A 46 8.67 -9.63 2.19
CA ALA A 46 9.23 -8.38 2.62
C ALA A 46 8.31 -7.23 2.18
N LYS A 47 7.92 -6.37 3.13
CA LYS A 47 7.25 -5.12 2.79
C LYS A 47 8.17 -4.32 1.86
N PRO A 48 7.67 -3.82 0.71
CA PRO A 48 8.48 -3.02 -0.20
C PRO A 48 8.97 -1.74 0.51
N ARG A 49 10.14 -1.23 0.09
CA ARG A 49 10.82 -0.08 0.73
C ARG A 49 9.95 1.16 0.88
N ASN A 50 8.98 1.36 -0.01
CA ASN A 50 8.05 2.49 -0.02
C ASN A 50 6.63 2.05 0.37
N TYR A 51 6.50 1.13 1.33
CA TYR A 51 5.20 0.71 1.84
C TYR A 51 4.55 1.85 2.61
N ARG A 52 3.44 2.37 2.06
CA ARG A 52 2.56 3.33 2.71
C ARG A 52 1.47 2.57 3.48
N SER A 53 1.53 2.62 4.82
CA SER A 53 0.57 1.99 5.73
C SER A 53 -0.73 2.77 5.87
N ASP A 54 -0.71 4.05 5.53
CA ASP A 54 -1.87 4.95 5.50
C ASP A 54 -2.83 4.65 4.35
N VAL A 55 -2.35 4.02 3.28
CA VAL A 55 -3.18 3.57 2.16
C VAL A 55 -3.45 2.07 2.28
N THR A 56 -4.52 1.73 3.01
CA THR A 56 -5.02 0.36 3.14
C THR A 56 -5.74 -0.09 1.88
N VAL A 57 -5.87 -1.42 1.72
CA VAL A 57 -6.63 -2.02 0.60
C VAL A 57 -8.12 -1.67 0.72
N GLU A 58 -8.63 -1.64 1.95
CA GLU A 58 -10.03 -1.32 2.28
C GLU A 58 -10.42 0.09 1.85
N CYS A 59 -9.65 1.12 2.20
CA CYS A 59 -9.96 2.49 1.76
C CYS A 59 -9.95 2.62 0.23
N GLY A 60 -9.05 1.91 -0.46
CA GLY A 60 -9.04 1.88 -1.92
C GLY A 60 -10.29 1.23 -2.52
N LEU A 61 -10.78 0.16 -1.90
CA LEU A 61 -11.99 -0.55 -2.30
C LEU A 61 -13.26 0.27 -2.05
N GLU A 62 -13.39 0.88 -0.88
CA GLU A 62 -14.56 1.70 -0.52
C GLU A 62 -14.77 2.81 -1.55
N LEU A 63 -13.71 3.55 -1.86
CA LEU A 63 -13.77 4.62 -2.87
C LEU A 63 -14.05 4.06 -4.28
N TYR A 64 -13.57 2.86 -4.60
CA TYR A 64 -13.86 2.20 -5.86
C TYR A 64 -15.33 1.73 -5.98
N HIS A 65 -15.95 1.35 -4.86
CA HIS A 65 -17.37 1.03 -4.79
C HIS A 65 -18.27 2.27 -4.87
N GLN A 66 -17.76 3.44 -4.49
CA GLN A 66 -18.42 4.74 -4.68
C GLN A 66 -18.32 5.26 -6.13
N ASP A 67 -17.96 4.41 -7.10
CA ASP A 67 -17.79 4.74 -8.52
C ASP A 67 -16.75 5.83 -8.82
N LEU A 68 -15.81 6.10 -7.89
CA LEU A 68 -14.70 7.03 -8.15
C LEU A 68 -13.70 6.45 -9.13
N LEU A 69 -13.14 7.31 -9.98
CA LEU A 69 -12.08 6.92 -10.90
C LEU A 69 -10.78 6.69 -10.13
N VAL A 70 -9.95 5.77 -10.61
CA VAL A 70 -8.63 5.48 -10.02
C VAL A 70 -7.74 6.74 -9.91
N LYS A 71 -7.90 7.70 -10.82
CA LYS A 71 -7.20 9.00 -10.78
C LYS A 71 -7.68 9.85 -9.59
N ASP A 72 -8.98 9.91 -9.36
CA ASP A 72 -9.59 10.69 -8.27
C ASP A 72 -9.32 10.04 -6.91
N ILE A 73 -9.34 8.71 -6.84
CA ILE A 73 -8.93 7.94 -5.66
C ILE A 73 -7.46 8.25 -5.31
N ALA A 74 -6.58 8.28 -6.31
CA ALA A 74 -5.18 8.61 -6.11
C ALA A 74 -5.01 10.03 -5.57
N GLN A 75 -5.80 10.99 -6.06
CA GLN A 75 -5.79 12.36 -5.57
C GLN A 75 -6.35 12.48 -4.15
N ALA A 76 -7.47 11.82 -3.85
CA ALA A 76 -8.09 11.80 -2.52
C ALA A 76 -7.14 11.23 -1.46
N LEU A 77 -6.42 10.15 -1.80
CA LEU A 77 -5.46 9.49 -0.92
C LEU A 77 -4.05 10.09 -1.01
N SER A 78 -3.86 11.18 -1.77
CA SER A 78 -2.57 11.83 -2.02
C SER A 78 -1.46 10.82 -2.36
N CYS A 79 -1.76 9.86 -3.23
CA CYS A 79 -0.87 8.75 -3.59
C CYS A 79 -0.80 8.58 -5.12
N SER A 80 0.09 7.71 -5.60
CA SER A 80 0.22 7.47 -7.03
C SER A 80 -0.90 6.57 -7.55
N VAL A 81 -1.33 6.78 -8.80
CA VAL A 81 -2.27 5.88 -9.49
C VAL A 81 -1.75 4.43 -9.52
N ALA A 82 -0.42 4.25 -9.60
CA ALA A 82 0.20 2.93 -9.54
C ALA A 82 -0.03 2.25 -8.18
N THR A 83 0.06 3.01 -7.08
CA THR A 83 -0.24 2.53 -5.72
C THR A 83 -1.68 2.07 -5.62
N VAL A 84 -2.64 2.89 -6.07
CA VAL A 84 -4.08 2.52 -6.04
C VAL A 84 -4.32 1.26 -6.86
N ARG A 85 -3.81 1.17 -8.10
CA ARG A 85 -3.94 -0.04 -8.93
C ARG A 85 -3.33 -1.27 -8.27
N SER A 86 -2.19 -1.14 -7.60
CA SER A 86 -1.59 -2.26 -6.87
C SER A 86 -2.47 -2.74 -5.72
N ARG A 87 -3.11 -1.81 -4.99
CA ARG A 87 -4.02 -2.13 -3.88
C ARG A 87 -5.32 -2.75 -4.37
N LEU A 88 -5.92 -2.21 -5.44
CA LEU A 88 -7.12 -2.78 -6.07
C LEU A 88 -6.86 -4.20 -6.61
N ARG A 89 -5.66 -4.46 -7.15
CA ARG A 89 -5.27 -5.83 -7.54
C ARG A 89 -5.10 -6.77 -6.36
N ALA A 90 -4.56 -6.29 -5.24
CA ALA A 90 -4.49 -7.08 -4.01
C ALA A 90 -5.89 -7.42 -3.48
N ALA A 91 -6.89 -6.59 -3.76
CA ALA A 91 -8.30 -6.86 -3.49
C ALA A 91 -8.99 -7.78 -4.52
N GLY A 92 -8.30 -8.22 -5.58
CA GLY A 92 -8.86 -9.11 -6.60
C GLY A 92 -9.43 -8.40 -7.84
N ILE A 93 -9.36 -7.07 -7.93
CA ILE A 93 -9.82 -6.35 -9.13
C ILE A 93 -8.82 -6.57 -10.26
N SER A 94 -9.34 -7.05 -11.39
CA SER A 94 -8.51 -7.39 -12.54
C SER A 94 -7.86 -6.16 -13.17
N LYS A 95 -6.75 -6.38 -13.89
CA LYS A 95 -6.04 -5.31 -14.60
C LYS A 95 -6.97 -4.62 -15.60
N SER A 96 -7.70 -5.39 -16.41
CA SER A 96 -8.65 -4.88 -17.41
C SER A 96 -9.72 -4.00 -16.78
N GLU A 97 -10.25 -4.38 -15.63
CA GLU A 97 -11.31 -3.65 -14.92
C GLU A 97 -10.81 -2.35 -14.28
N CYS A 98 -9.56 -2.34 -13.81
CA CYS A 98 -8.89 -1.09 -13.39
C CYS A 98 -8.71 -0.12 -14.57
N TYR A 99 -8.46 -0.62 -15.78
CA TYR A 99 -8.26 0.21 -16.98
C TYR A 99 -9.58 0.63 -17.62
N SER A 100 -10.59 -0.24 -17.69
CA SER A 100 -11.88 0.06 -18.33
C SER A 100 -12.60 1.21 -17.64
N ARG A 101 -12.60 1.24 -16.30
CA ARG A 101 -13.10 2.38 -15.53
C ARG A 101 -12.21 3.61 -15.66
N SER A 102 -10.88 3.43 -15.71
CA SER A 102 -9.92 4.53 -15.90
C SER A 102 -9.97 5.19 -17.28
N MET A 103 -10.49 4.51 -18.31
CA MET A 103 -10.56 5.01 -19.70
C MET A 103 -11.91 5.68 -20.04
N LYS A 104 -12.86 5.75 -19.11
CA LYS A 104 -14.17 6.36 -19.40
C LYS A 104 -14.08 7.88 -19.66
N LEU A 105 -12.92 8.52 -19.48
CA LEU A 105 -12.72 9.96 -19.72
C LEU A 105 -11.28 10.31 -20.16
N ASP A 106 -10.99 10.16 -21.45
CA ASP A 106 -9.95 10.93 -22.12
C ASP A 106 -10.22 11.04 -23.64
N TRP A 107 -10.98 12.06 -24.08
CA TRP A 107 -10.71 12.66 -25.39
C TRP A 107 -10.64 14.19 -25.38
N ARG A 108 -11.34 14.87 -24.46
CA ARG A 108 -11.12 16.28 -24.13
C ARG A 108 -11.45 16.52 -22.66
N GLY A 109 -10.50 17.01 -21.88
CA GLY A 109 -10.72 17.38 -20.48
C GLY A 109 -11.93 18.31 -20.37
N ASP A 110 -12.81 18.01 -19.41
CA ASP A 110 -14.04 18.77 -19.19
C ASP A 110 -13.66 20.18 -18.70
N PRO A 111 -13.89 21.25 -19.50
CA PRO A 111 -13.46 22.59 -19.15
C PRO A 111 -14.17 23.14 -17.90
N LYS A 112 -15.23 22.49 -17.43
CA LYS A 112 -15.99 22.88 -16.23
C LYS A 112 -15.22 22.67 -14.92
N ILE A 113 -14.29 21.69 -14.85
CA ILE A 113 -13.46 21.49 -13.63
C ILE A 113 -12.35 22.55 -13.53
N ARG A 114 -11.87 23.08 -14.66
CA ARG A 114 -10.87 24.17 -14.69
C ARG A 114 -11.37 25.47 -14.08
N ALA A 115 -12.69 25.68 -13.99
CA ALA A 115 -13.30 26.89 -13.42
C ALA A 115 -13.35 26.91 -11.89
N VAL A 116 -13.33 25.74 -11.22
CA VAL A 116 -13.50 25.65 -9.76
C VAL A 116 -12.18 25.77 -8.99
N ALA A 117 -11.03 25.58 -9.65
CA ALA A 117 -9.71 25.62 -9.04
C ALA A 117 -9.03 27.01 -9.03
N ARG A 118 -9.76 28.11 -9.29
CA ARG A 118 -9.28 29.46 -8.95
C ARG A 118 -9.84 29.83 -7.58
N ARG A 119 -9.05 29.60 -6.53
CA ARG A 119 -9.31 30.09 -5.18
C ARG A 119 -9.62 31.59 -5.22
N PRO A 120 -10.70 32.08 -4.58
CA PRO A 120 -10.78 33.49 -4.24
C PRO A 120 -9.69 33.76 -3.22
N ASN A 121 -8.71 34.60 -3.57
CA ASN A 121 -7.75 35.09 -2.60
C ASN A 121 -8.41 36.27 -1.89
N ASP A 122 -8.96 36.01 -0.71
CA ASP A 122 -9.29 37.03 0.28
C ASP A 122 -8.05 37.87 0.57
N ARG A 123 -8.08 39.14 0.14
CA ARG A 123 -7.39 40.23 0.82
C ARG A 123 -8.32 41.43 0.87
N GLN A 124 -9.03 41.52 1.99
CA GLN A 124 -9.54 42.78 2.50
C GLN A 124 -8.40 43.58 3.17
N GLN A 125 -8.57 44.91 3.14
CA GLN A 125 -7.96 45.97 3.97
C GLN A 125 -6.50 46.35 3.62
N GLU A 126 -6.13 47.61 3.43
CA GLU A 126 -6.72 48.92 3.80
C GLU A 126 -6.72 49.91 2.62
#